data_AF-R5MFJ4-F1
#
_entry.id   AF-R5MFJ4-F1
#
_cell.length_a   1.000
_cell.length_b   1.000
_cell.length_c   1.000
_cell.angle_alpha   90.00
_cell.angle_beta   90.00
_cell.angle_gamma   90.00
#
_symmetry.space_group_name_H-M   'P 1'
#
loop_
_entity.id
_entity.type
_entity.pdbx_description
1 polymer ?
#
loop_
_entity_poly.entity_id
_entity_poly.type
_entity_poly.pdbx_seq_one_letter_code
_entity_poly.pdbx_strand_id
1 'polypeptide(L)'
;MCDIPYKVDKRLDFIYAIICSYVIKNGYKNKDEFDWVEFPNTKYFNDLVSKIRFDKFPELEKYLLDIKDEGYYNYIVYLFNDDFSIKYQDIDKVQNPFKNESLKEYLELLRRIYLSFDMNKILEDNKGELKLQQEGLGKLPDDYNKAYVLGFFGSLDDIDLSISCSIFMNGGFSSTIGNHVYCTRGIKYKDGEFFVNRRYNFISINHEFAHHFINPIVDKYYDKVSDYDYLFKEAKANGLPGDYSGMNKTILYEYFVRAASVVMSEKWISQEEMQPDFLWFKKIGFIRIEEITDIIRVNLSTKSRQ
;
A
#
# COMPACT_ATOMS: atom_id res chain seq x y z
N MET A 1 -12.98 16.37 12.79
CA MET A 1 -13.32 14.93 12.84
C MET A 1 -12.60 14.30 11.67
N CYS A 2 -11.91 13.18 11.88
CA CYS A 2 -11.27 12.46 10.80
C CYS A 2 -12.37 11.97 9.84
N ASP A 3 -12.31 12.41 8.59
CA ASP A 3 -13.26 12.11 7.52
C ASP A 3 -12.70 11.11 6.49
N ILE A 4 -11.47 10.62 6.70
CA ILE A 4 -10.83 9.63 5.86
C ILE A 4 -11.21 8.23 6.38
N PRO A 5 -11.91 7.39 5.59
CA PRO A 5 -12.18 6.01 5.97
C PRO A 5 -10.88 5.26 6.26
N TYR A 6 -10.79 4.62 7.43
CA TYR A 6 -9.63 3.83 7.87
C TYR A 6 -10.08 2.49 8.42
N LYS A 7 -9.95 1.42 7.62
CA LYS A 7 -10.54 0.11 7.92
C LYS A 7 -9.65 -1.07 7.53
N VAL A 8 -9.83 -2.19 8.22
CA VAL A 8 -9.44 -3.49 7.67
C VAL A 8 -10.40 -3.85 6.53
N ASP A 9 -9.88 -4.14 5.34
CA ASP A 9 -10.68 -4.40 4.15
C ASP A 9 -10.71 -5.89 3.78
N LYS A 10 -11.90 -6.48 3.87
CA LYS A 10 -12.09 -7.93 3.65
C LYS A 10 -12.03 -8.34 2.19
N ARG A 11 -12.16 -7.37 1.28
CA ARG A 11 -11.96 -7.59 -0.15
C ARG A 11 -10.46 -7.74 -0.45
N LEU A 12 -9.61 -6.94 0.21
CA LEU A 12 -8.15 -7.07 0.13
C LEU A 12 -7.72 -8.43 0.65
N ASP A 13 -8.17 -8.77 1.87
CA ASP A 13 -7.86 -10.05 2.52
C ASP A 13 -8.22 -11.24 1.60
N PHE A 14 -9.38 -11.21 0.93
CA PHE A 14 -9.79 -12.24 -0.01
C PHE A 14 -8.90 -12.33 -1.26
N ILE A 15 -8.60 -11.20 -1.91
CA ILE A 15 -7.76 -11.19 -3.13
C ILE A 15 -6.35 -11.68 -2.80
N TYR A 16 -5.77 -11.26 -1.68
CA TYR A 16 -4.44 -11.73 -1.28
C TYR A 16 -4.44 -13.16 -0.78
N ALA A 17 -5.51 -13.63 -0.14
CA ALA A 17 -5.66 -15.04 0.20
C ALA A 17 -5.61 -15.94 -1.04
N ILE A 18 -6.10 -15.49 -2.20
CA ILE A 18 -5.99 -16.24 -3.46
C ILE A 18 -4.52 -16.46 -3.84
N ILE A 19 -3.69 -15.44 -3.71
CA ILE A 19 -2.27 -15.49 -4.02
C ILE A 19 -1.55 -16.38 -3.01
N CYS A 20 -1.83 -16.22 -1.71
CA CYS A 20 -1.30 -17.09 -0.67
C CYS A 20 -1.64 -18.57 -0.94
N SER A 21 -2.89 -18.87 -1.29
CA SER A 21 -3.35 -20.22 -1.62
C SER A 21 -2.61 -20.78 -2.86
N TYR A 22 -2.26 -19.96 -3.86
CA TYR A 22 -1.44 -20.38 -5.00
C TYR A 22 -0.02 -20.78 -4.56
N VAL A 23 0.63 -19.91 -3.78
CA VAL A 23 1.99 -20.14 -3.27
C VAL A 23 2.02 -21.42 -2.42
N ILE A 24 1.04 -21.62 -1.53
CA ILE A 24 0.93 -22.81 -0.68
C ILE A 24 0.73 -24.08 -1.53
N LYS A 25 -0.18 -24.05 -2.51
CA LYS A 25 -0.45 -25.18 -3.42
C LYS A 25 0.82 -25.64 -4.14
N ASN A 26 1.66 -24.69 -4.56
CA ASN A 26 2.91 -24.96 -5.27
C ASN A 26 4.08 -25.31 -4.34
N GLY A 27 3.83 -25.54 -3.05
CA GLY A 27 4.87 -25.87 -2.08
C GLY A 27 5.87 -24.73 -1.88
N TYR A 28 5.40 -23.48 -1.96
CA TYR A 28 6.18 -22.25 -1.77
C TYR A 28 7.28 -21.99 -2.80
N LYS A 29 7.25 -22.69 -3.95
CA LYS A 29 8.28 -22.53 -5.00
C LYS A 29 8.36 -21.12 -5.58
N ASN A 30 7.24 -20.40 -5.63
CA ASN A 30 7.17 -19.05 -6.21
C ASN A 30 7.15 -17.97 -5.13
N LYS A 31 7.51 -18.29 -3.88
CA LYS A 31 7.36 -17.34 -2.75
C LYS A 31 8.12 -16.03 -3.00
N ASP A 32 9.29 -16.09 -3.61
CA ASP A 32 10.12 -14.92 -3.88
C ASP A 32 9.49 -13.99 -4.94
N GLU A 33 8.60 -14.51 -5.81
CA GLU A 33 7.83 -13.69 -6.77
C GLU A 33 6.60 -13.02 -6.13
N PHE A 34 6.26 -13.42 -4.90
CA PHE A 34 5.12 -12.95 -4.14
C PHE A 34 5.53 -12.56 -2.71
N ASP A 35 6.72 -11.99 -2.54
CA ASP A 35 7.28 -11.62 -1.22
C ASP A 35 6.55 -10.43 -0.55
N TRP A 36 5.70 -9.75 -1.32
CA TRP A 36 4.78 -8.71 -0.90
C TRP A 36 3.50 -9.25 -0.22
N VAL A 37 3.20 -10.56 -0.31
CA VAL A 37 2.14 -11.18 0.51
C VAL A 37 2.69 -11.86 1.76
N GLU A 38 1.95 -11.75 2.84
CA GLU A 38 2.29 -12.32 4.14
C GLU A 38 1.55 -13.64 4.40
N PHE A 39 2.17 -14.50 5.22
CA PHE A 39 1.61 -15.79 5.63
C PHE A 39 1.44 -15.81 7.16
N PRO A 40 0.62 -14.91 7.74
CA PRO A 40 0.45 -14.83 9.18
C PRO A 40 -0.21 -16.11 9.71
N ASN A 41 0.39 -16.77 10.69
CA ASN A 41 -0.21 -17.94 11.33
C ASN A 41 -1.32 -17.53 12.30
N THR A 42 -2.48 -17.17 11.73
CA THR A 42 -3.69 -16.76 12.45
C THR A 42 -4.85 -17.68 12.11
N LYS A 43 -5.92 -17.66 12.92
CA LYS A 43 -7.11 -18.47 12.63
C LYS A 43 -7.79 -17.95 11.36
N TYR A 44 -7.96 -16.63 11.24
CA TYR A 44 -8.62 -16.01 10.10
C TYR A 44 -7.89 -16.31 8.78
N PHE A 45 -6.55 -16.21 8.77
CA PHE A 45 -5.75 -16.56 7.58
C PHE A 45 -6.02 -17.99 7.12
N ASN A 46 -5.88 -18.96 8.05
CA ASN A 46 -6.03 -20.37 7.75
C ASN A 46 -7.47 -20.71 7.29
N ASP A 47 -8.47 -20.12 7.95
CA ASP A 47 -9.87 -20.31 7.60
C ASP A 47 -10.20 -19.78 6.19
N LEU A 48 -9.64 -18.63 5.79
CA LEU A 48 -9.89 -18.05 4.48
C LEU A 48 -9.15 -18.80 3.35
N VAL A 49 -7.84 -19.00 3.53
CA VAL A 49 -6.96 -19.67 2.55
C VAL A 49 -7.43 -21.09 2.24
N SER A 50 -7.87 -21.84 3.27
CA SER A 50 -8.34 -23.23 3.11
C SER A 50 -9.61 -23.38 2.28
N LYS A 51 -10.38 -22.29 2.08
CA LYS A 51 -11.62 -22.31 1.29
C LYS A 51 -11.38 -22.09 -0.20
N ILE A 52 -10.22 -21.55 -0.56
CA ILE A 52 -9.87 -21.25 -1.96
C ILE A 52 -9.39 -22.54 -2.63
N ARG A 53 -10.29 -23.15 -3.41
CA ARG A 53 -10.09 -24.45 -4.07
C ARG A 53 -9.59 -24.27 -5.50
N PHE A 54 -8.28 -24.16 -5.69
CA PHE A 54 -7.65 -24.01 -7.00
C PHE A 54 -8.00 -25.10 -8.01
N ASP A 55 -8.26 -26.32 -7.53
CA ASP A 55 -8.70 -27.44 -8.35
C ASP A 55 -10.05 -27.18 -9.05
N LYS A 56 -10.90 -26.31 -8.48
CA LYS A 56 -12.17 -25.91 -9.06
C LYS A 56 -12.08 -24.68 -9.98
N PHE A 57 -10.94 -23.98 -9.95
CA PHE A 57 -10.70 -22.74 -10.70
C PHE A 57 -9.32 -22.77 -11.36
N PRO A 58 -9.03 -23.76 -12.21
CA PRO A 58 -7.71 -23.89 -12.85
C PRO A 58 -7.36 -22.67 -13.72
N GLU A 59 -8.37 -21.93 -14.21
CA GLU A 59 -8.18 -20.70 -14.98
C GLU A 59 -7.50 -19.57 -14.20
N LEU A 60 -7.38 -19.68 -12.87
CA LEU A 60 -6.78 -18.65 -12.04
C LEU A 60 -5.26 -18.51 -12.27
N GLU A 61 -4.59 -19.63 -12.55
CA GLU A 61 -3.13 -19.69 -12.67
C GLU A 61 -2.60 -18.80 -13.81
N LYS A 62 -3.27 -18.79 -14.98
CA LYS A 62 -2.86 -17.93 -16.09
C LYS A 62 -2.89 -16.44 -15.72
N TYR A 63 -3.85 -16.00 -14.91
CA TYR A 63 -3.92 -14.59 -14.48
C TYR A 63 -2.81 -14.25 -13.50
N LEU A 64 -2.55 -15.13 -12.53
CA LEU A 64 -1.49 -14.90 -11.54
C LEU A 64 -0.10 -14.78 -12.19
N LEU A 65 0.13 -15.51 -13.28
CA LEU A 65 1.38 -15.50 -14.04
C LEU A 65 1.45 -14.41 -15.13
N ASP A 66 0.32 -13.84 -15.54
CA ASP A 66 0.25 -12.84 -16.62
C ASP A 66 0.22 -11.38 -16.12
N ILE A 67 0.14 -11.17 -14.80
CA ILE A 67 0.14 -9.82 -14.23
C ILE A 67 1.47 -9.09 -14.51
N LYS A 68 1.40 -7.78 -14.73
CA LYS A 68 2.56 -6.94 -15.08
C LYS A 68 3.49 -6.67 -13.91
N ASP A 69 2.93 -6.43 -12.73
CA ASP A 69 3.62 -6.02 -11.51
C ASP A 69 2.67 -6.22 -10.30
N GLU A 70 3.22 -6.38 -9.10
CA GLU A 70 2.46 -6.63 -7.86
C GLU A 70 1.55 -5.46 -7.45
N GLY A 71 1.95 -4.22 -7.74
CA GLY A 71 1.19 -3.02 -7.42
C GLY A 71 -0.20 -3.02 -8.07
N TYR A 72 -0.36 -3.73 -9.18
CA TYR A 72 -1.63 -3.89 -9.87
C TYR A 72 -2.69 -4.64 -9.05
N TYR A 73 -2.33 -5.56 -8.16
CA TYR A 73 -3.32 -6.23 -7.30
C TYR A 73 -4.03 -5.26 -6.35
N ASN A 74 -3.37 -4.16 -5.98
CA ASN A 74 -3.87 -3.21 -5.01
C ASN A 74 -5.09 -2.43 -5.48
N TYR A 75 -5.18 -2.08 -6.77
CA TYR A 75 -6.37 -1.35 -7.24
C TYR A 75 -7.51 -2.30 -7.65
N ILE A 76 -7.22 -3.57 -7.98
CA ILE A 76 -8.23 -4.55 -8.39
C ILE A 76 -9.33 -4.66 -7.33
N VAL A 77 -8.95 -4.58 -6.05
CA VAL A 77 -9.90 -4.60 -4.94
C VAL A 77 -10.94 -3.47 -4.99
N TYR A 78 -10.56 -2.30 -5.47
CA TYR A 78 -11.40 -1.10 -5.45
C TYR A 78 -12.39 -1.07 -6.63
N LEU A 79 -12.22 -1.99 -7.58
CA LEU A 79 -13.19 -2.33 -8.62
C LEU A 79 -14.35 -3.21 -8.09
N PHE A 80 -14.37 -3.53 -6.81
CA PHE A 80 -15.49 -4.19 -6.14
C PHE A 80 -16.19 -3.26 -5.14
N ASN A 81 -17.49 -3.44 -4.97
CA ASN A 81 -18.25 -2.91 -3.84
C ASN A 81 -18.01 -3.75 -2.57
N ASP A 82 -18.50 -3.29 -1.42
CA ASP A 82 -18.35 -4.00 -0.14
C ASP A 82 -19.03 -5.39 -0.14
N ASP A 83 -20.07 -5.60 -0.97
CA ASP A 83 -20.74 -6.89 -1.20
C ASP A 83 -20.05 -7.77 -2.26
N PHE A 84 -18.86 -7.36 -2.72
CA PHE A 84 -18.09 -8.01 -3.76
C PHE A 84 -18.77 -8.02 -5.15
N SER A 85 -19.76 -7.15 -5.38
CA SER A 85 -20.25 -6.86 -6.73
C SER A 85 -19.24 -6.00 -7.52
N ILE A 86 -19.16 -6.22 -8.84
CA ILE A 86 -18.17 -5.55 -9.71
C ILE A 86 -18.66 -4.16 -10.10
N LYS A 87 -17.79 -3.16 -9.98
CA LYS A 87 -17.99 -1.79 -10.48
C LYS A 87 -17.52 -1.69 -11.93
N TYR A 88 -18.33 -2.19 -12.86
CA TYR A 88 -17.96 -2.23 -14.28
C TYR A 88 -17.58 -0.86 -14.86
N GLN A 89 -18.20 0.22 -14.37
CA GLN A 89 -17.92 1.60 -14.79
C GLN A 89 -16.52 2.10 -14.42
N ASP A 90 -15.84 1.44 -13.47
CA ASP A 90 -14.50 1.84 -13.01
C ASP A 90 -13.38 1.08 -13.72
N ILE A 91 -13.71 0.01 -14.48
CA ILE A 91 -12.73 -0.80 -15.23
C ILE A 91 -11.99 0.05 -16.25
N ASP A 92 -12.69 0.96 -16.94
CA ASP A 92 -12.10 1.82 -17.97
C ASP A 92 -11.25 2.98 -17.39
N LYS A 93 -11.26 3.14 -16.05
CA LYS A 93 -10.47 4.18 -15.35
C LYS A 93 -9.08 3.68 -14.93
N VAL A 94 -8.80 2.40 -15.12
CA VAL A 94 -7.53 1.77 -14.74
C VAL A 94 -6.86 1.14 -15.95
N GLN A 95 -5.54 1.07 -15.93
CA GLN A 95 -4.78 0.33 -16.95
C GLN A 95 -5.00 -1.17 -16.76
N ASN A 96 -5.21 -1.94 -17.83
CA ASN A 96 -5.28 -3.41 -17.71
C ASN A 96 -4.01 -3.96 -17.04
N PRO A 97 -4.10 -4.68 -15.89
CA PRO A 97 -2.95 -5.19 -15.15
C PRO A 97 -2.27 -6.37 -15.84
N PHE A 98 -2.95 -7.00 -16.79
CA PHE A 98 -2.50 -8.20 -17.49
C PHE A 98 -1.82 -7.85 -18.81
N LYS A 99 -0.88 -8.70 -19.23
CA LYS A 99 -0.17 -8.56 -20.51
C LYS A 99 -1.03 -9.07 -21.66
N ASN A 100 -1.69 -10.20 -21.44
CA ASN A 100 -2.47 -10.95 -22.44
C ASN A 100 -3.92 -11.20 -21.99
N GLU A 101 -4.20 -11.15 -20.68
CA GLU A 101 -5.50 -11.52 -20.15
C GLU A 101 -6.47 -10.32 -19.97
N SER A 102 -7.77 -10.64 -19.80
CA SER A 102 -8.84 -9.64 -19.62
C SER A 102 -9.07 -9.33 -18.15
N LEU A 103 -8.95 -8.04 -17.77
CA LEU A 103 -9.30 -7.58 -16.43
C LEU A 103 -10.76 -7.93 -16.07
N LYS A 104 -11.69 -7.71 -16.99
CA LYS A 104 -13.11 -7.98 -16.74
C LYS A 104 -13.36 -9.46 -16.42
N GLU A 105 -12.79 -10.36 -17.21
CA GLU A 105 -12.93 -11.81 -16.99
C GLU A 105 -12.28 -12.24 -15.68
N TYR A 106 -11.14 -11.63 -15.30
CA TYR A 106 -10.53 -11.85 -14.00
C TYR A 106 -11.44 -11.42 -12.84
N LEU A 107 -12.06 -10.24 -12.93
CA LEU A 107 -12.98 -9.76 -11.89
C LEU A 107 -14.20 -10.69 -11.74
N GLU A 108 -14.74 -11.18 -12.86
CA GLU A 108 -15.83 -12.16 -12.86
C GLU A 108 -15.41 -13.50 -12.24
N LEU A 109 -14.17 -13.94 -12.51
CA LEU A 109 -13.59 -15.13 -11.87
C LEU A 109 -13.43 -14.94 -10.36
N LEU A 110 -12.84 -13.83 -9.91
CA LEU A 110 -12.70 -13.51 -8.49
C LEU A 110 -14.06 -13.53 -7.79
N ARG A 111 -15.08 -12.93 -8.41
CA ARG A 111 -16.45 -12.93 -7.88
C ARG A 111 -17.04 -14.34 -7.80
N ARG A 112 -16.83 -15.19 -8.82
CA ARG A 112 -17.27 -16.60 -8.79
C ARG A 112 -16.61 -17.35 -7.64
N ILE A 113 -15.31 -17.15 -7.40
CA ILE A 113 -14.58 -17.77 -6.29
C ILE A 113 -15.16 -17.28 -4.96
N TYR A 114 -15.35 -15.97 -4.80
CA TYR A 114 -15.90 -15.37 -3.58
C TYR A 114 -17.26 -15.95 -3.21
N LEU A 115 -18.13 -16.15 -4.21
CA LEU A 115 -19.48 -16.72 -4.02
C LEU A 115 -19.50 -18.25 -3.92
N SER A 116 -18.36 -18.92 -4.09
CA SER A 116 -18.30 -20.39 -4.03
C SER A 116 -18.28 -20.94 -2.60
N PHE A 117 -18.13 -20.07 -1.60
CA PHE A 117 -18.18 -20.41 -0.19
C PHE A 117 -18.81 -19.27 0.62
N ASP A 118 -19.23 -19.58 1.84
CA ASP A 118 -19.89 -18.62 2.73
C ASP A 118 -18.85 -17.70 3.41
N MET A 119 -18.50 -16.60 2.73
CA MET A 119 -17.57 -15.61 3.26
C MET A 119 -18.12 -14.97 4.55
N ASN A 120 -19.43 -14.76 4.66
CA ASN A 120 -20.05 -14.19 5.87
C ASN A 120 -19.83 -15.09 7.08
N LYS A 121 -19.94 -16.41 6.90
CA LYS A 121 -19.61 -17.37 7.96
C LYS A 121 -18.14 -17.29 8.38
N ILE A 122 -17.20 -17.16 7.43
CA ILE A 122 -15.78 -17.01 7.75
C ILE A 122 -15.55 -15.73 8.58
N LEU A 123 -16.18 -14.62 8.17
CA LEU A 123 -16.05 -13.34 8.87
C LEU A 123 -16.64 -13.42 10.29
N GLU A 124 -17.81 -14.02 10.45
CA GLU A 124 -18.46 -14.20 11.76
C GLU A 124 -17.65 -15.13 12.68
N ASP A 125 -17.19 -16.27 12.16
CA ASP A 125 -16.37 -17.25 12.89
C ASP A 125 -15.00 -16.68 13.30
N ASN A 126 -14.58 -15.53 12.73
CA ASN A 126 -13.32 -14.85 12.99
C ASN A 126 -13.47 -13.42 13.53
N LYS A 127 -14.69 -12.97 13.88
CA LYS A 127 -14.98 -11.58 14.27
C LYS A 127 -14.08 -11.03 15.39
N GLY A 128 -13.71 -11.89 16.34
CA GLY A 128 -12.81 -11.53 17.44
C GLY A 128 -11.42 -11.13 16.95
N GLU A 129 -10.86 -11.90 16.03
CA GLU A 129 -9.56 -11.61 15.43
C GLU A 129 -9.63 -10.37 14.52
N LEU A 130 -10.69 -10.24 13.71
CA LEU A 130 -10.88 -9.05 12.85
C LEU A 130 -10.99 -7.76 13.68
N LYS A 131 -11.62 -7.85 14.86
CA LYS A 131 -11.67 -6.74 15.81
C LYS A 131 -10.27 -6.39 16.35
N LEU A 132 -9.47 -7.39 16.73
CA LEU A 132 -8.08 -7.17 17.18
C LEU A 132 -7.21 -6.55 16.08
N GLN A 133 -7.39 -6.94 14.82
CA GLN A 133 -6.73 -6.30 13.68
C GLN A 133 -7.08 -4.81 13.61
N GLN A 134 -8.38 -4.47 13.70
CA GLN A 134 -8.84 -3.08 13.68
C GLN A 134 -8.37 -2.28 14.90
N GLU A 135 -8.29 -2.91 16.07
CA GLU A 135 -7.74 -2.28 17.28
C GLU A 135 -6.24 -2.03 17.14
N GLY A 136 -5.49 -2.96 16.53
CA GLY A 136 -4.06 -2.81 16.28
C GLY A 136 -3.72 -1.71 15.28
N LEU A 137 -4.63 -1.39 14.35
CA LEU A 137 -4.53 -0.21 13.49
C LEU A 137 -4.59 1.11 14.29
N GLY A 138 -5.27 1.08 15.45
CA GLY A 138 -5.53 2.25 16.26
C GLY A 138 -6.51 3.23 15.62
N LYS A 139 -6.51 4.47 16.12
CA LYS A 139 -7.28 5.58 15.56
C LYS A 139 -6.35 6.68 15.08
N LEU A 140 -6.72 7.29 13.96
CA LEU A 140 -6.11 8.54 13.53
C LEU A 140 -6.64 9.70 14.39
N PRO A 141 -5.86 10.76 14.61
CA PRO A 141 -6.29 11.97 15.30
C PRO A 141 -7.47 12.61 14.58
N ASP A 142 -8.36 13.25 15.32
CA ASP A 142 -9.56 13.88 14.75
C ASP A 142 -9.28 15.01 13.76
N ASP A 143 -8.06 15.56 13.80
CA ASP A 143 -7.56 16.61 12.93
C ASP A 143 -6.63 16.09 11.82
N TYR A 144 -6.46 14.77 11.73
CA TYR A 144 -5.96 14.09 10.53
C TYR A 144 -7.15 13.83 9.61
N ASN A 145 -7.33 14.68 8.60
CA ASN A 145 -8.50 14.68 7.72
C ASN A 145 -8.10 15.03 6.28
N LYS A 146 -9.04 14.90 5.34
CA LYS A 146 -8.83 15.20 3.91
C LYS A 146 -8.26 16.59 3.69
N ALA A 147 -8.79 17.59 4.38
CA ALA A 147 -8.32 18.97 4.26
C ALA A 147 -6.85 19.14 4.69
N TYR A 148 -6.41 18.44 5.74
CA TYR A 148 -5.01 18.43 6.15
C TYR A 148 -4.10 17.83 5.08
N VAL A 149 -4.44 16.64 4.57
CA VAL A 149 -3.62 15.92 3.59
C VAL A 149 -3.51 16.72 2.29
N LEU A 150 -4.64 17.15 1.73
CA LEU A 150 -4.66 17.93 0.48
C LEU A 150 -4.00 19.30 0.66
N GLY A 151 -4.24 19.95 1.81
CA GLY A 151 -3.65 21.24 2.15
C GLY A 151 -2.13 21.20 2.24
N PHE A 152 -1.54 20.10 2.72
CA PHE A 152 -0.08 19.93 2.75
C PHE A 152 0.54 19.98 1.35
N PHE A 153 -0.11 19.34 0.37
CA PHE A 153 0.35 19.33 -1.02
C PHE A 153 -0.13 20.55 -1.83
N GLY A 154 -0.93 21.43 -1.23
CA GLY A 154 -1.51 22.59 -1.90
C GLY A 154 -2.51 22.22 -3.01
N SER A 155 -3.10 21.03 -2.95
CA SER A 155 -4.11 20.59 -3.93
C SER A 155 -5.48 21.16 -3.56
N LEU A 156 -6.18 21.68 -4.57
CA LEU A 156 -7.59 22.08 -4.51
C LEU A 156 -8.50 21.07 -5.23
N ASP A 157 -7.95 19.92 -5.59
CA ASP A 157 -8.64 18.94 -6.40
C ASP A 157 -9.74 18.27 -5.57
N ASP A 158 -10.83 17.91 -6.25
CA ASP A 158 -11.91 17.13 -5.65
C ASP A 158 -11.49 15.65 -5.52
N ILE A 159 -10.53 15.40 -4.62
CA ILE A 159 -9.93 14.08 -4.38
C ILE A 159 -10.52 13.44 -3.14
N ASP A 160 -11.09 12.25 -3.27
CA ASP A 160 -11.46 11.44 -2.11
C ASP A 160 -10.30 10.55 -1.65
N LEU A 161 -10.17 10.38 -0.34
CA LEU A 161 -9.09 9.63 0.29
C LEU A 161 -9.65 8.43 1.03
N SER A 162 -8.96 7.29 1.01
CA SER A 162 -9.28 6.14 1.87
C SER A 162 -8.05 5.35 2.25
N ILE A 163 -8.09 4.74 3.42
CA ILE A 163 -7.02 3.90 3.96
C ILE A 163 -7.60 2.52 4.22
N SER A 164 -7.08 1.53 3.48
CA SER A 164 -7.50 0.13 3.59
C SER A 164 -6.32 -0.70 4.05
N CYS A 165 -6.57 -1.63 4.97
CA CYS A 165 -5.50 -2.44 5.56
C CYS A 165 -5.80 -3.93 5.44
N SER A 166 -4.75 -4.73 5.31
CA SER A 166 -4.83 -6.20 5.22
C SER A 166 -3.71 -6.86 6.02
N ILE A 167 -4.02 -7.97 6.72
CA ILE A 167 -3.00 -8.81 7.37
C ILE A 167 -2.22 -9.67 6.37
N PHE A 168 -2.69 -9.78 5.13
CA PHE A 168 -2.10 -10.61 4.08
C PHE A 168 -1.04 -9.88 3.26
N MET A 169 -0.76 -8.61 3.58
CA MET A 169 0.12 -7.77 2.79
C MET A 169 1.31 -7.30 3.61
N ASN A 170 2.47 -7.29 2.98
CA ASN A 170 3.65 -6.59 3.45
C ASN A 170 3.74 -5.20 2.79
N GLY A 171 4.27 -4.21 3.51
CA GLY A 171 4.45 -2.87 2.96
C GLY A 171 3.16 -2.07 2.74
N GLY A 172 3.15 -1.25 1.69
CA GLY A 172 2.10 -0.29 1.37
C GLY A 172 2.09 0.03 -0.13
N PHE A 173 0.93 0.46 -0.62
CA PHE A 173 0.75 0.89 -2.00
C PHE A 173 -0.23 2.06 -2.08
N SER A 174 -0.02 2.91 -3.08
CA SER A 174 -0.94 3.96 -3.49
C SER A 174 -1.66 3.58 -4.78
N SER A 175 -2.98 3.76 -4.83
CA SER A 175 -3.79 3.46 -6.02
C SER A 175 -4.78 4.58 -6.29
N THR A 176 -5.03 4.90 -7.56
CA THR A 176 -5.97 5.95 -7.96
C THR A 176 -7.01 5.39 -8.93
N ILE A 177 -8.29 5.62 -8.65
CA ILE A 177 -9.39 5.31 -9.56
C ILE A 177 -10.27 6.54 -9.71
N GLY A 178 -10.25 7.15 -10.90
CA GLY A 178 -10.91 8.45 -11.11
C GLY A 178 -10.31 9.51 -10.18
N ASN A 179 -11.14 10.10 -9.33
CA ASN A 179 -10.74 11.10 -8.34
C ASN A 179 -10.52 10.51 -6.94
N HIS A 180 -10.54 9.19 -6.78
CA HIS A 180 -10.35 8.54 -5.48
C HIS A 180 -8.93 7.99 -5.33
N VAL A 181 -8.23 8.40 -4.29
CA VAL A 181 -6.90 7.92 -3.91
C VAL A 181 -7.01 6.96 -2.71
N TYR A 182 -6.49 5.77 -2.91
CA TYR A 182 -6.48 4.70 -1.92
C TYR A 182 -5.06 4.45 -1.43
N CYS A 183 -4.88 4.54 -0.12
CA CYS A 183 -3.73 4.02 0.59
C CYS A 183 -4.05 2.59 1.03
N THR A 184 -3.36 1.60 0.44
CA THR A 184 -3.40 0.22 0.89
C THR A 184 -2.17 -0.06 1.75
N ARG A 185 -2.31 -0.75 2.90
CA ARG A 185 -1.15 -1.11 3.72
C ARG A 185 -1.28 -2.41 4.52
N GLY A 186 -0.14 -2.97 4.87
CA GLY A 186 -0.01 -4.17 5.68
C GLY A 186 -0.32 -3.95 7.16
N ILE A 187 -0.93 -4.98 7.77
CA ILE A 187 -1.05 -5.14 9.22
C ILE A 187 -0.03 -6.19 9.63
N LYS A 188 1.05 -5.74 10.26
CA LYS A 188 2.13 -6.63 10.67
C LYS A 188 1.68 -7.50 11.84
N TYR A 189 1.90 -8.80 11.73
CA TYR A 189 1.62 -9.80 12.77
C TYR A 189 2.91 -10.55 13.09
N LYS A 190 3.32 -10.58 14.35
CA LYS A 190 4.57 -11.21 14.78
C LYS A 190 4.42 -11.78 16.19
N ASP A 191 4.98 -12.96 16.42
CA ASP A 191 5.07 -13.58 17.75
C ASP A 191 3.70 -13.74 18.45
N GLY A 192 2.63 -13.93 17.67
CA GLY A 192 1.26 -14.10 18.17
C GLY A 192 0.47 -12.79 18.35
N GLU A 193 1.07 -11.65 18.02
CA GLU A 193 0.48 -10.34 18.28
C GLU A 193 0.45 -9.45 17.03
N PHE A 194 -0.57 -8.59 16.95
CA PHE A 194 -0.61 -7.51 15.96
C PHE A 194 0.36 -6.40 16.38
N PHE A 195 1.21 -5.97 15.45
CA PHE A 195 2.15 -4.90 15.69
C PHE A 195 1.40 -3.56 15.79
N VAL A 196 1.34 -3.02 17.01
CA VAL A 196 0.74 -1.71 17.29
C VAL A 196 1.83 -0.68 17.43
N ASN A 197 1.98 0.19 16.43
CA ASN A 197 2.95 1.27 16.48
C ASN A 197 2.40 2.52 15.80
N ARG A 198 2.03 3.51 16.63
CA ARG A 198 1.48 4.78 16.16
C ARG A 198 2.40 5.48 15.16
N ARG A 199 3.69 5.57 15.46
CA ARG A 199 4.69 6.23 14.59
C ARG A 199 4.75 5.59 13.21
N TYR A 200 4.94 4.27 13.17
CA TYR A 200 4.93 3.51 11.93
C TYR A 200 3.62 3.70 11.16
N ASN A 201 2.49 3.71 11.88
CA ASN A 201 1.18 3.85 11.24
C ASN A 201 1.02 5.17 10.50
N PHE A 202 1.40 6.29 11.10
CA PHE A 202 1.29 7.58 10.43
C PHE A 202 2.27 7.75 9.28
N ILE A 203 3.53 7.36 9.49
CA ILE A 203 4.57 7.59 8.49
C ILE A 203 4.29 6.75 7.24
N SER A 204 3.85 5.50 7.42
CA SER A 204 3.42 4.65 6.29
C SER A 204 2.22 5.23 5.55
N ILE A 205 1.17 5.67 6.26
CA ILE A 205 -0.01 6.26 5.60
C ILE A 205 0.36 7.53 4.81
N ASN A 206 1.15 8.41 5.43
CA ASN A 206 1.62 9.63 4.77
C ASN A 206 2.54 9.33 3.58
N HIS A 207 3.37 8.27 3.67
CA HIS A 207 4.21 7.79 2.58
C HIS A 207 3.35 7.36 1.38
N GLU A 208 2.33 6.52 1.59
CA GLU A 208 1.48 6.06 0.49
C GLU A 208 0.64 7.18 -0.14
N PHE A 209 0.11 8.11 0.66
CA PHE A 209 -0.57 9.27 0.08
C PHE A 209 0.40 10.17 -0.70
N ALA A 210 1.61 10.36 -0.21
CA ALA A 210 2.60 11.23 -0.85
C ALA A 210 2.98 10.75 -2.25
N HIS A 211 2.98 9.44 -2.53
CA HIS A 211 3.22 8.90 -3.88
C HIS A 211 2.30 9.52 -4.95
N HIS A 212 1.01 9.69 -4.66
CA HIS A 212 0.05 10.27 -5.60
C HIS A 212 0.42 11.70 -6.01
N PHE A 213 0.90 12.52 -5.07
CA PHE A 213 1.20 13.93 -5.31
C PHE A 213 2.64 14.16 -5.79
N ILE A 214 3.60 13.36 -5.31
CA ILE A 214 5.02 13.58 -5.55
C ILE A 214 5.49 12.96 -6.86
N ASN A 215 5.00 11.78 -7.23
CA ASN A 215 5.47 11.10 -8.43
C ASN A 215 5.26 11.96 -9.69
N PRO A 216 4.09 12.60 -9.90
CA PRO A 216 3.90 13.52 -11.03
C PRO A 216 4.84 14.74 -11.02
N ILE A 217 5.20 15.25 -9.83
CA ILE A 217 6.14 16.37 -9.68
C ILE A 217 7.54 15.92 -10.09
N VAL A 218 7.98 14.77 -9.58
CA VAL A 218 9.28 14.19 -9.95
C VAL A 218 9.32 13.90 -11.44
N ASP A 219 8.26 13.36 -12.04
CA ASP A 219 8.18 13.14 -13.48
C ASP A 219 8.36 14.42 -14.28
N LYS A 220 7.65 15.48 -13.90
CA LYS A 220 7.70 16.78 -14.57
C LYS A 220 9.09 17.43 -14.51
N TYR A 221 9.84 17.18 -13.43
CA TYR A 221 11.13 17.82 -13.19
C TYR A 221 12.32 16.88 -13.29
N TYR A 222 12.12 15.63 -13.71
CA TYR A 222 13.14 14.59 -13.73
C TYR A 222 14.38 15.04 -14.53
N ASP A 223 14.16 15.57 -15.74
CA ASP A 223 15.23 16.02 -16.64
C ASP A 223 15.98 17.26 -16.14
N LYS A 224 15.50 17.91 -15.07
CA LYS A 224 16.20 19.05 -14.44
C LYS A 224 17.17 18.63 -13.35
N VAL A 225 17.15 17.36 -12.92
CA VAL A 225 18.05 16.84 -11.90
C VAL A 225 19.34 16.40 -12.59
N SER A 226 20.43 17.15 -12.43
CA SER A 226 21.72 16.89 -13.11
C SER A 226 22.49 15.68 -12.59
N ASP A 227 22.29 15.31 -11.31
CA ASP A 227 23.17 14.37 -10.59
C ASP A 227 22.47 13.09 -10.13
N TYR A 228 21.45 12.63 -10.85
CA TYR A 228 20.69 11.43 -10.46
C TYR A 228 21.58 10.17 -10.39
N ASP A 229 22.59 10.05 -11.25
CA ASP A 229 23.52 8.92 -11.27
C ASP A 229 24.38 8.85 -10.00
N TYR A 230 24.74 10.01 -9.45
CA TYR A 230 25.47 10.08 -8.19
C TYR A 230 24.60 9.58 -7.04
N LEU A 231 23.36 10.09 -6.92
CA LEU A 231 22.42 9.67 -5.88
C LEU A 231 22.15 8.16 -5.94
N PHE A 232 22.00 7.63 -7.15
CA PHE A 232 21.78 6.20 -7.35
C PHE A 232 22.99 5.34 -6.94
N LYS A 233 24.20 5.75 -7.32
CA LYS A 233 25.44 5.05 -6.91
C LYS A 233 25.65 5.12 -5.40
N GLU A 234 25.40 6.27 -4.79
CA GLU A 234 25.47 6.44 -3.33
C GLU A 234 24.47 5.53 -2.62
N ALA A 235 23.22 5.49 -3.09
CA ALA A 235 22.21 4.62 -2.50
C ALA A 235 22.58 3.14 -2.62
N LYS A 236 23.03 2.69 -3.80
CA LYS A 236 23.49 1.31 -4.01
C LYS A 236 24.67 0.94 -3.11
N ALA A 237 25.64 1.84 -2.95
CA ALA A 237 26.78 1.62 -2.05
C ALA A 237 26.36 1.50 -0.58
N ASN A 238 25.16 1.96 -0.22
CA ASN A 238 24.64 1.99 1.14
C ASN A 238 23.43 1.04 1.34
N GLY A 239 23.35 -0.04 0.57
CA GLY A 239 22.38 -1.11 0.84
C GLY A 239 20.98 -0.89 0.27
N LEU A 240 20.85 -0.12 -0.82
CA LEU A 240 19.60 0.00 -1.56
C LEU A 240 19.06 -1.39 -1.94
N PRO A 241 17.81 -1.72 -1.57
CA PRO A 241 17.18 -2.99 -1.97
C PRO A 241 17.06 -3.13 -3.50
N GLY A 242 17.03 -4.38 -3.97
CA GLY A 242 16.97 -4.72 -5.40
C GLY A 242 15.77 -4.09 -6.12
N ASP A 243 14.64 -3.96 -5.44
CA ASP A 243 13.37 -3.47 -6.01
C ASP A 243 13.43 -1.98 -6.39
N TYR A 244 14.30 -1.22 -5.72
CA TYR A 244 14.55 0.19 -6.05
C TYR A 244 15.66 0.37 -7.11
N SER A 245 16.34 -0.71 -7.48
CA SER A 245 17.55 -0.66 -8.29
C SER A 245 17.30 -0.70 -9.80
N GLY A 246 16.04 -0.89 -10.22
CA GLY A 246 15.63 -1.03 -11.62
C GLY A 246 15.56 0.30 -12.40
N MET A 247 15.26 1.42 -11.72
CA MET A 247 15.20 2.75 -12.35
C MET A 247 15.70 3.86 -11.41
N ASN A 248 16.61 4.70 -11.90
CA ASN A 248 17.13 5.85 -11.15
C ASN A 248 16.03 6.80 -10.67
N LYS A 249 14.95 6.90 -11.44
CA LYS A 249 13.77 7.71 -11.13
C LYS A 249 13.04 7.23 -9.86
N THR A 250 12.97 5.92 -9.64
CA THR A 250 12.32 5.34 -8.45
C THR A 250 12.98 5.86 -7.17
N ILE A 251 14.30 5.98 -7.12
CA ILE A 251 15.00 6.53 -5.95
C ILE A 251 14.57 7.97 -5.65
N LEU A 252 14.35 8.80 -6.68
CA LEU A 252 13.91 10.18 -6.48
C LEU A 252 12.50 10.25 -5.94
N TYR A 253 11.56 9.48 -6.49
CA TYR A 253 10.21 9.34 -5.92
C TYR A 253 10.30 9.05 -4.43
N GLU A 254 11.05 8.01 -4.11
CA GLU A 254 11.18 7.42 -2.80
C GLU A 254 11.88 8.33 -1.77
N TYR A 255 12.86 9.14 -2.18
CA TYR A 255 13.45 10.17 -1.33
C TYR A 255 12.44 11.26 -0.95
N PHE A 256 11.76 11.83 -1.95
CA PHE A 256 10.81 12.92 -1.72
C PHE A 256 9.58 12.44 -0.94
N VAL A 257 9.08 11.25 -1.24
CA VAL A 257 7.96 10.62 -0.54
C VAL A 257 8.29 10.37 0.94
N ARG A 258 9.46 9.79 1.25
CA ARG A 258 9.90 9.62 2.65
C ARG A 258 10.09 10.96 3.37
N ALA A 259 10.69 11.95 2.71
CA ALA A 259 10.93 13.24 3.32
C ALA A 259 9.60 13.96 3.61
N ALA A 260 8.68 13.97 2.64
CA ALA A 260 7.34 14.54 2.83
C ALA A 260 6.56 13.80 3.92
N SER A 261 6.62 12.48 3.98
CA SER A 261 5.88 11.71 5.00
C SER A 261 6.35 12.01 6.41
N VAL A 262 7.64 12.30 6.61
CA VAL A 262 8.18 12.79 7.88
C VAL A 262 7.63 14.18 8.20
N VAL A 263 7.76 15.15 7.31
CA VAL A 263 7.29 16.53 7.57
C VAL A 263 5.77 16.56 7.84
N MET A 264 4.98 15.79 7.10
CA MET A 264 3.55 15.61 7.35
C MET A 264 3.24 15.00 8.72
N SER A 265 4.17 14.22 9.28
CA SER A 265 3.98 13.54 10.56
C SER A 265 4.37 14.41 11.77
N GLU A 266 5.16 15.47 11.56
CA GLU A 266 5.66 16.37 12.61
C GLU A 266 4.53 17.06 13.41
N LYS A 267 3.33 17.15 12.84
CA LYS A 267 2.16 17.67 13.54
C LYS A 267 1.74 16.81 14.75
N TRP A 268 2.02 15.51 14.73
CA TRP A 268 1.57 14.56 15.76
C TRP A 268 2.67 13.73 16.41
N ILE A 269 3.85 13.69 15.80
CA ILE A 269 4.98 12.87 16.23
C ILE A 269 6.22 13.76 16.25
N SER A 270 6.93 13.79 17.37
CA SER A 270 8.15 14.61 17.49
C SER A 270 9.29 14.09 16.61
N GLN A 271 10.23 14.98 16.26
CA GLN A 271 11.42 14.57 15.50
C GLN A 271 12.28 13.55 16.25
N GLU A 272 12.30 13.61 17.59
CA GLU A 272 12.98 12.63 18.44
C GLU A 272 12.33 11.25 18.30
N GLU A 273 10.99 11.19 18.34
CA GLU A 273 10.24 9.96 18.12
C GLU A 273 10.46 9.37 16.72
N MET A 274 10.68 10.20 15.69
CA MET A 274 10.92 9.77 14.31
C MET A 274 12.38 9.41 13.98
N GLN A 275 13.32 9.54 14.92
CA GLN A 275 14.72 9.14 14.68
C GLN A 275 14.88 7.70 14.18
N PRO A 276 14.12 6.69 14.66
CA PRO A 276 14.20 5.33 14.13
C PRO A 276 13.83 5.22 12.64
N ASP A 277 12.97 6.10 12.11
CA ASP A 277 12.63 6.13 10.68
C ASP A 277 13.80 6.63 9.84
N PHE A 278 14.44 7.73 10.25
CA PHE A 278 15.65 8.23 9.59
C PHE A 278 16.78 7.20 9.59
N LEU A 279 17.00 6.53 10.71
CA LEU A 279 17.99 5.46 10.81
C LEU A 279 17.65 4.29 9.87
N TRP A 280 16.38 3.92 9.76
CA TRP A 280 15.94 2.88 8.83
C TRP A 280 16.12 3.32 7.38
N PHE A 281 15.68 4.51 7.00
CA PHE A 281 15.85 5.07 5.65
C PHE A 281 17.33 5.08 5.22
N LYS A 282 18.22 5.56 6.10
CA LYS A 282 19.67 5.53 5.85
C LYS A 282 20.19 4.10 5.66
N LYS A 283 19.74 3.16 6.49
CA LYS A 283 20.11 1.74 6.40
C LYS A 283 19.72 1.10 5.07
N ILE A 284 18.64 1.56 4.43
CA ILE A 284 18.18 1.05 3.12
C ILE A 284 18.62 1.94 1.95
N GLY A 285 19.71 2.71 2.12
CA GLY A 285 20.36 3.46 1.04
C GLY A 285 19.94 4.92 0.90
N PHE A 286 18.95 5.40 1.65
CA PHE A 286 18.49 6.80 1.57
C PHE A 286 19.31 7.71 2.51
N ILE A 287 20.62 7.82 2.26
CA ILE A 287 21.58 8.50 3.14
C ILE A 287 21.27 10.00 3.30
N ARG A 288 20.78 10.65 2.24
CA ARG A 288 20.52 12.11 2.19
C ARG A 288 19.14 12.51 2.73
N ILE A 289 18.42 11.59 3.37
CA ILE A 289 17.01 11.80 3.72
C ILE A 289 16.78 12.98 4.67
N GLU A 290 17.67 13.21 5.62
CA GLU A 290 17.58 14.35 6.56
C GLU A 290 17.75 15.69 5.83
N GLU A 291 18.77 15.79 4.96
CA GLU A 291 19.03 16.99 4.16
C GLU A 291 17.80 17.37 3.32
N ILE A 292 17.18 16.38 2.65
CA ILE A 292 15.99 16.59 1.82
C ILE A 292 14.79 16.97 2.70
N THR A 293 14.62 16.34 3.85
CA THR A 293 13.54 16.67 4.81
C THR A 293 13.67 18.11 5.31
N ASP A 294 14.88 18.54 5.65
CA ASP A 294 15.16 19.90 6.09
C ASP A 294 14.84 20.94 4.99
N ILE A 295 15.21 20.65 3.74
CA ILE A 295 14.88 21.51 2.59
C ILE A 295 13.35 21.66 2.46
N ILE A 296 12.59 20.58 2.51
CA ILE A 296 11.12 20.63 2.43
C ILE A 296 10.56 21.45 3.59
N ARG A 297 11.01 21.19 4.82
CA ARG A 297 10.53 21.88 6.03
C ARG A 297 10.77 23.39 5.97
N VAL A 298 11.97 23.83 5.58
CA VAL A 298 12.31 25.25 5.47
C VAL A 298 11.44 25.95 4.42
N ASN A 299 11.20 25.31 3.28
CA ASN A 299 10.38 25.89 2.20
C ASN A 299 8.89 25.97 2.55
N LEU A 300 8.36 25.05 3.37
CA LEU A 300 6.98 25.11 3.84
C LEU A 300 6.78 26.21 4.91
N SER A 301 7.73 26.35 5.84
CA SER A 301 7.66 27.37 6.90
C SER A 301 7.85 28.82 6.40
N THR A 302 8.48 29.00 5.25
CA THR A 302 8.63 30.33 4.62
C THR A 302 7.38 30.74 3.85
N LYS A 303 6.63 29.80 3.27
CA LYS A 303 5.35 30.06 2.60
C LYS A 303 4.22 30.41 3.57
N SER A 304 4.21 29.89 4.80
CA SER A 304 3.20 30.25 5.81
C SER A 304 3.38 31.66 6.41
N ARG A 305 4.45 32.37 6.01
CA ARG A 305 4.77 33.75 6.43
C ARG A 305 4.57 34.79 5.33
N GLN A 306 4.11 34.39 4.13
CA GLN A 306 3.73 35.27 3.02
C GLN A 306 2.21 35.26 2.86
#